data_AF-A0A5Q3Q614-F1
#
_entry.id   AF-A0A5Q3Q614-F1
#
_cell.length_a   1.000
_cell.length_b   1.000
_cell.length_c   1.000
_cell.angle_alpha   90.00
_cell.angle_beta   90.00
_cell.angle_gamma   90.00
#
_symmetry.space_group_name_H-M   'P 1'
#
loop_
_entity.id
_entity.type
_entity.pdbx_description
1 polymer ?
#
loop_
_entity_poly.entity_id
_entity_poly.type
_entity_poly.pdbx_seq_one_letter_code
_entity_poly.pdbx_strand_id
1 'polypeptide(L)'
;MAGVEEVRAGIALANQKASESVAALQQASMSLEEAQQALADATQGSGQEEIMQAHGMLAEATQSLSGVQGTINASISSTEGYAGRL
;
A
#
# COMPACT_ATOMS: atom_id res chain seq x y z
N MET A 1 -8.74 -6.44 -33.90
CA MET A 1 -9.31 -6.99 -32.65
C MET A 1 -8.13 -7.52 -31.88
N ALA A 2 -7.86 -7.00 -30.68
CA ALA A 2 -6.81 -7.57 -29.84
C ALA A 2 -7.14 -9.04 -29.60
N GLY A 3 -6.19 -9.93 -29.85
CA GLY A 3 -6.38 -11.37 -29.63
C GLY A 3 -6.57 -11.65 -28.14
N VAL A 4 -7.20 -12.77 -27.79
CA VAL A 4 -7.35 -13.21 -26.39
C VAL A 4 -6.01 -13.22 -25.66
N GLU A 5 -4.93 -13.59 -26.35
CA GLU A 5 -3.56 -13.60 -25.83
C GLU A 5 -3.02 -12.20 -25.51
N GLU A 6 -3.38 -11.19 -26.32
CA GLU A 6 -2.98 -9.80 -26.09
C GLU A 6 -3.67 -9.22 -24.86
N VAL A 7 -4.95 -9.58 -24.64
CA VAL A 7 -5.69 -9.21 -23.43
C VAL A 7 -5.09 -9.87 -22.19
N ARG A 8 -4.76 -11.18 -22.25
CA ARG A 8 -4.09 -11.86 -21.13
C ARG A 8 -2.72 -11.23 -20.81
N ALA A 9 -1.92 -10.92 -21.84
CA ALA A 9 -0.62 -10.28 -21.65
C ALA A 9 -0.76 -8.89 -21.02
N GLY A 10 -1.76 -8.09 -21.46
CA GLY A 10 -2.05 -6.79 -20.87
C GLY A 10 -2.45 -6.87 -19.39
N ILE A 11 -3.29 -7.85 -19.04
CA ILE A 11 -3.68 -8.10 -17.64
C ILE A 11 -2.48 -8.53 -16.81
N ALA A 12 -1.65 -9.44 -17.31
CA ALA A 12 -0.45 -9.89 -16.61
C ALA A 12 0.50 -8.71 -16.31
N LEU A 13 0.71 -7.83 -17.27
CA LEU A 13 1.52 -6.62 -17.08
C LEU A 13 0.91 -5.66 -16.04
N ALA A 14 -0.41 -5.45 -16.08
CA ALA A 14 -1.09 -4.61 -15.09
C ALA A 14 -0.96 -5.18 -13.68
N ASN A 15 -1.14 -6.50 -13.52
CA ASN A 15 -1.01 -7.19 -12.23
C ASN A 15 0.41 -7.18 -11.71
N GLN A 16 1.40 -7.29 -12.60
CA GLN A 16 2.81 -7.15 -12.22
C GLN A 16 3.06 -5.77 -11.60
N LYS A 17 2.66 -4.69 -12.27
CA LYS A 17 2.83 -3.32 -11.75
C LYS A 17 2.06 -3.08 -10.45
N ALA A 18 0.87 -3.65 -10.34
CA ALA A 18 0.08 -3.62 -9.11
C ALA A 18 0.82 -4.33 -7.95
N SER A 19 1.43 -5.48 -8.22
CA SER A 19 2.23 -6.22 -7.23
C SER A 19 3.50 -5.46 -6.81
N GLU A 20 4.19 -4.82 -7.76
CA GLU A 20 5.31 -3.92 -7.48
C GLU A 20 4.88 -2.75 -6.57
N SER A 21 3.67 -2.22 -6.79
CA SER A 21 3.11 -1.17 -5.93
C SER A 21 2.83 -1.67 -4.52
N VAL A 22 2.35 -2.89 -4.34
CA VAL A 22 2.16 -3.49 -3.01
C VAL A 22 3.48 -3.60 -2.26
N ALA A 23 4.55 -4.03 -2.92
CA ALA A 23 5.89 -4.08 -2.31
C ALA A 23 6.38 -2.69 -1.88
N ALA A 24 6.17 -1.67 -2.73
CA ALA A 24 6.51 -0.28 -2.37
C ALA A 24 5.69 0.23 -1.18
N LEU A 25 4.40 -0.11 -1.09
CA LEU A 25 3.55 0.24 0.04
C LEU A 25 3.99 -0.46 1.33
N GLN A 26 4.43 -1.72 1.26
CA GLN A 26 5.00 -2.42 2.42
C GLN A 26 6.26 -1.73 2.92
N GLN A 27 7.14 -1.33 1.99
CA GLN A 27 8.32 -0.54 2.35
C GLN A 27 7.97 0.80 2.99
N ALA A 28 6.96 1.50 2.45
CA ALA A 28 6.48 2.75 3.01
C ALA A 28 5.90 2.55 4.43
N SER A 29 5.15 1.48 4.68
CA SER A 29 4.66 1.14 6.02
C SER A 29 5.79 0.94 7.02
N MET A 30 6.84 0.19 6.67
CA MET A 30 8.01 0.03 7.54
C MET A 30 8.70 1.37 7.85
N SER A 31 8.88 2.22 6.85
CA SER A 31 9.47 3.55 7.06
C SER A 31 8.60 4.47 7.94
N LEU A 32 7.27 4.33 7.89
CA LEU A 32 6.36 5.06 8.78
C LEU A 32 6.44 4.56 10.23
N GLU A 33 6.56 3.25 10.43
CA GLU A 33 6.76 2.65 11.77
C GLU A 33 8.09 3.12 12.38
N GLU A 34 9.18 3.13 11.60
CA GLU A 34 10.47 3.69 12.01
C GLU A 34 10.35 5.18 12.36
N ALA A 35 9.64 5.97 11.54
CA ALA A 35 9.41 7.39 11.82
C ALA A 35 8.59 7.60 13.10
N GLN A 36 7.57 6.77 13.35
CA GLN A 36 6.77 6.82 14.57
C GLN A 36 7.63 6.55 15.80
N GLN A 37 8.51 5.55 15.73
CA GLN A 37 9.43 5.22 16.82
C GLN A 37 10.45 6.34 17.06
N ALA A 38 11.06 6.86 16.00
CA ALA A 38 11.99 7.98 16.10
C ALA A 38 11.33 9.24 16.69
N LEU A 39 10.07 9.52 16.31
CA LEU A 39 9.30 10.63 16.87
C LEU A 39 8.99 10.40 18.35
N ALA A 40 8.59 9.18 18.73
CA ALA A 40 8.30 8.83 20.12
C ALA A 40 9.54 9.03 21.00
N ASP A 41 10.72 8.59 20.52
CA ASP A 41 11.99 8.74 21.23
C ASP A 41 12.42 10.20 21.35
N ALA A 42 12.31 10.97 20.27
CA ALA A 42 12.67 12.39 20.25
C ALA A 42 11.78 13.26 21.14
N THR A 43 10.56 12.79 21.42
CA THR A 43 9.53 13.55 22.16
C THR A 43 9.27 12.99 23.55
N GLN A 44 10.08 12.01 24.01
CA GLN A 44 10.00 11.51 25.38
C GLN A 44 10.07 12.66 26.39
N GLY A 45 9.07 12.73 27.27
CA GLY A 45 8.95 13.80 28.27
C GLY A 45 8.35 15.12 27.76
N SER A 46 7.99 15.22 26.47
CA SER A 46 7.26 16.36 25.91
C SER A 46 5.76 16.09 25.91
N GLY A 47 5.00 16.86 26.69
CA GLY A 47 3.53 16.81 26.72
C GLY A 47 2.85 17.74 25.70
N GLN A 48 3.51 18.04 24.57
CA GLN A 48 3.01 18.98 23.58
C GLN A 48 1.90 18.36 22.72
N GLU A 49 0.84 19.12 22.46
CA GLU A 49 -0.35 18.68 21.73
C GLU A 49 -0.02 18.39 20.25
N GLU A 50 0.90 19.14 19.67
CA GLU A 50 1.39 18.99 18.30
C GLU A 50 2.06 17.63 18.08
N ILE A 51 2.73 17.08 19.09
CA ILE A 51 3.37 15.77 19.02
C ILE A 51 2.32 14.65 19.03
N MET A 52 1.29 14.75 19.89
CA MET A 52 0.18 13.81 19.87
C MET A 52 -0.55 13.83 18.52
N GLN A 53 -0.75 15.02 17.94
CA GLN A 53 -1.33 15.16 16.61
C GLN A 53 -0.47 14.48 15.54
N ALA A 54 0.86 14.70 15.56
CA ALA A 54 1.79 14.07 14.62
C ALA A 54 1.77 12.53 14.72
N HIS A 55 1.73 11.97 15.94
CA HIS A 55 1.54 10.53 16.14
C HIS A 55 0.23 10.02 15.54
N GLY A 56 -0.87 10.74 15.74
CA GLY A 56 -2.17 10.42 15.14
C GLY A 56 -2.12 10.39 13.61
N MET A 57 -1.48 11.39 13.00
CA MET A 57 -1.32 11.48 11.55
C MET A 57 -0.50 10.31 10.98
N LEU A 58 0.59 9.91 11.66
CA LEU A 58 1.41 8.76 11.22
C LEU A 58 0.62 7.44 11.32
N ALA A 59 -0.18 7.26 12.38
CA ALA A 59 -1.05 6.10 12.53
C ALA A 59 -2.13 6.04 11.43
N GLU A 60 -2.76 7.19 11.11
CA GLU A 60 -3.74 7.31 10.02
C GLU A 60 -3.11 6.99 8.65
N ALA A 61 -1.90 7.48 8.40
CA ALA A 61 -1.16 7.18 7.18
C ALA A 61 -0.91 5.67 7.03
N THR A 62 -0.45 5.01 8.10
CA THR A 62 -0.19 3.56 8.12
C THR A 62 -1.46 2.74 7.87
N GLN A 63 -2.58 3.14 8.49
CA GLN A 63 -3.89 2.52 8.26
C GLN A 63 -4.36 2.72 6.80
N SER A 64 -4.15 3.90 6.23
CA SER A 64 -4.50 4.22 4.85
C SER A 64 -3.71 3.37 3.86
N LEU A 65 -2.40 3.21 4.06
CA LEU A 65 -1.57 2.33 3.23
C LEU A 65 -2.08 0.89 3.23
N SER A 66 -2.50 0.38 4.39
CA SER A 66 -3.07 -0.97 4.52
C SER A 66 -4.38 -1.12 3.71
N GLY A 67 -5.24 -0.10 3.73
CA GLY A 67 -6.46 -0.08 2.91
C GLY A 67 -6.17 -0.05 1.40
N VAL A 68 -5.17 0.72 0.98
CA VAL A 68 -4.71 0.77 -0.42
C VAL A 68 -4.15 -0.59 -0.85
N GLN A 69 -3.30 -1.23 -0.04
CA GLN A 69 -2.79 -2.58 -0.33
C GLN A 69 -3.93 -3.59 -0.52
N GLY A 70 -4.94 -3.57 0.36
CA GLY A 70 -6.11 -4.44 0.24
C GLY A 70 -6.88 -4.22 -1.06
N THR A 71 -7.07 -2.95 -1.46
CA THR A 71 -7.76 -2.58 -2.70
C THR A 71 -6.99 -3.05 -3.93
N ILE A 72 -5.66 -2.91 -3.94
CA ILE A 72 -4.81 -3.38 -5.02
C ILE A 72 -4.88 -4.91 -5.15
N ASN A 73 -4.76 -5.64 -4.04
CA ASN A 73 -4.84 -7.11 -4.04
C ASN A 73 -6.22 -7.62 -4.52
N ALA A 74 -7.30 -6.94 -4.14
CA ALA A 74 -8.63 -7.24 -4.65
C ALA A 74 -8.74 -7.00 -6.16
N SER A 75 -8.13 -5.93 -6.67
CA SER A 75 -8.08 -5.65 -8.11
C SER A 75 -7.32 -6.73 -8.87
N ILE A 76 -6.15 -7.16 -8.37
CA ILE A 76 -5.35 -8.25 -8.96
C ILE A 76 -6.19 -9.53 -9.02
N SER A 77 -6.83 -9.90 -7.92
CA SER A 77 -7.66 -11.11 -7.87
C SER A 77 -8.82 -11.07 -8.88
N SER A 78 -9.44 -9.90 -9.05
CA SER A 78 -10.54 -9.68 -10.01
C SER A 78 -10.06 -9.84 -11.46
N THR A 79 -8.92 -9.24 -11.81
CA THR A 79 -8.37 -9.32 -13.17
C THR A 79 -7.84 -10.72 -13.50
N GLU A 80 -7.25 -11.43 -12.54
CA GLU A 80 -6.84 -12.84 -12.69
C GLU A 80 -8.05 -13.74 -12.93
N GLY A 81 -9.14 -13.54 -12.17
CA GLY A 81 -10.39 -14.26 -12.37
C GLY A 81 -10.99 -14.05 -13.76
N TYR A 82 -10.85 -12.86 -14.34
CA TYR A 82 -11.25 -12.61 -15.72
C TYR A 82 -10.29 -13.28 -16.72
N ALA A 83 -8.97 -13.12 -16.55
CA ALA A 83 -7.96 -13.70 -17.44
C ALA A 83 -7.99 -15.23 -17.50
N GLY A 84 -8.39 -15.90 -16.41
CA GLY A 84 -8.57 -17.36 -16.37
C GLY A 84 -9.83 -17.86 -17.07
N ARG A 85 -10.82 -16.98 -17.33
CA ARG A 85 -12.07 -17.32 -18.03
C ARG A 85 -12.03 -17.03 -19.53
N LEU A 86 -11.09 -16.20 -19.96
CA LEU A 86 -10.72 -16.00 -21.37
C LEU A 86 -10.15 -17.29 -21.96
#